data_AF-A0AAW6HVE9-F1
#
_entry.id   AF-A0AAW6HVE9-F1
#
_cell.length_a   1.000
_cell.length_b   1.000
_cell.length_c   1.000
_cell.angle_alpha   90.00
_cell.angle_beta   90.00
_cell.angle_gamma   90.00
#
_symmetry.space_group_name_H-M   'P 1'
#
loop_
_entity.id
_entity.type
_entity.pdbx_description
1 polymer ?
#
loop_
_entity_poly.entity_id
_entity_poly.type
_entity_poly.pdbx_seq_one_letter_code
_entity_poly.pdbx_strand_id
1 'polypeptide(L)'
;MTFQHTCPTFPAKINAGCSLQISLTLKDYPWPDWTLHCLLRGPASLDLTAQGENTTHRFDIPAADTAQWTPGDYLYQLRAAHSPRPSN
;
A
#
# COMPACT_ATOMS: atom_id res chain seq x y z
N MET A 1 23.08 17.90 7.57
CA MET A 1 22.31 17.88 6.32
C MET A 1 21.56 16.55 6.27
N THR A 2 20.30 16.55 6.67
CA THR A 2 19.48 15.33 6.75
C THR A 2 18.73 15.20 5.43
N PHE A 3 19.15 14.27 4.58
CA PHE A 3 18.40 13.94 3.36
C PHE A 3 17.12 13.22 3.78
N GLN A 4 16.03 13.97 3.92
CA GLN A 4 14.68 13.41 3.89
C GLN A 4 14.38 13.00 2.44
N HIS A 5 15.01 11.91 1.98
CA HIS A 5 14.37 11.14 0.93
C HIS A 5 13.07 10.65 1.56
N THR A 6 11.95 11.20 1.09
CA THR A 6 10.58 10.77 1.37
C THR A 6 10.38 9.38 0.78
N CYS A 7 11.21 8.41 1.17
CA CYS A 7 10.92 7.01 0.99
C CYS A 7 9.71 6.76 1.88
N PRO A 8 8.54 6.52 1.30
CA PRO A 8 7.33 6.64 2.05
C PRO A 8 7.24 5.41 2.96
N THR A 9 7.42 5.64 4.25
CA THR A 9 7.59 4.58 5.25
C THR A 9 6.27 3.87 5.47
N PHE A 10 6.20 2.63 5.00
CA PHE A 10 5.18 1.68 5.44
C PHE A 10 5.35 1.47 6.96
N PRO A 11 4.25 1.44 7.74
CA PRO A 11 4.34 1.31 9.19
C PRO A 11 5.01 -0.02 9.58
N ALA A 12 5.92 0.06 10.56
CA ALA A 12 6.64 -1.12 11.04
C ALA A 12 5.76 -2.08 11.87
N LYS A 13 4.60 -1.61 12.35
CA LYS A 13 3.64 -2.39 13.12
C LYS A 13 2.23 -2.00 12.71
N ILE A 14 1.37 -3.00 12.55
CA ILE A 14 -0.06 -2.84 12.29
C ILE A 14 -0.81 -3.65 13.35
N ASN A 15 -1.72 -2.99 14.06
CA ASN A 15 -2.56 -3.63 15.05
C ASN A 15 -3.84 -4.16 14.39
N ALA A 16 -4.15 -5.44 14.62
CA ALA A 16 -5.41 -6.02 14.18
C ALA A 16 -6.59 -5.29 14.85
N GLY A 17 -7.62 -4.98 14.07
CA GLY A 17 -8.80 -4.25 14.56
C GLY A 17 -8.66 -2.72 14.56
N CYS A 18 -7.61 -2.18 13.95
CA CYS A 18 -7.47 -0.74 13.69
C CYS A 18 -7.58 -0.45 12.20
N SER A 19 -8.16 0.71 11.85
CA SER A 19 -8.12 1.20 10.48
C SER A 19 -6.69 1.52 10.09
N LEU A 20 -6.29 1.10 8.89
CA LEU A 20 -4.97 1.35 8.34
C LEU A 20 -5.09 2.31 7.16
N GLN A 21 -4.51 3.50 7.30
CA GLN A 21 -4.46 4.48 6.23
C GLN A 21 -3.01 4.85 5.93
N ILE A 22 -2.58 4.61 4.69
CA ILE A 22 -1.22 4.89 4.23
C ILE A 22 -1.32 5.64 2.92
N SER A 23 -0.68 6.81 2.83
CA SER A 23 -0.63 7.61 1.60
C SER A 23 0.81 7.75 1.12
N LEU A 24 1.04 7.45 -0.16
CA LEU A 24 2.34 7.43 -0.81
C LEU A 24 2.24 8.28 -2.08
N THR A 25 3.11 9.29 -2.23
CA THR A 25 3.13 10.13 -3.44
C THR A 25 4.24 9.67 -4.37
N LEU A 26 3.87 9.17 -5.54
CA LEU A 26 4.78 8.67 -6.58
C LEU A 26 4.59 9.50 -7.85
N LYS A 27 5.48 10.48 -8.07
CA LYS A 27 5.39 11.39 -9.23
C LYS A 27 5.66 10.69 -10.56
N ASP A 28 6.57 9.73 -10.57
CA ASP A 28 6.94 8.96 -11.77
C ASP A 28 5.93 7.86 -12.12
N TYR A 29 5.02 7.53 -11.19
CA TYR A 29 4.01 6.49 -11.33
C TYR A 29 2.62 7.03 -11.00
N PRO A 30 2.07 7.93 -11.83
CA PRO A 30 0.76 8.50 -11.59
C PRO A 30 -0.38 7.49 -11.84
N TRP A 31 -1.43 7.60 -11.04
CA TRP A 31 -2.73 7.03 -11.32
C TRP A 31 -3.40 7.78 -12.51
N PRO A 32 -4.19 7.12 -13.37
CA PRO A 32 -4.65 5.74 -13.32
C PRO A 32 -3.75 4.72 -14.05
N ASP A 33 -2.70 5.16 -14.74
CA ASP A 33 -1.86 4.28 -15.55
C ASP A 33 -1.03 3.31 -14.69
N TRP A 34 -0.72 3.73 -13.46
CA TRP A 34 -0.02 2.92 -12.47
C TRP A 34 -0.90 2.63 -11.27
N THR A 35 -0.96 1.36 -10.86
CA THR A 35 -1.58 0.89 -9.64
C THR A 35 -0.51 0.45 -8.66
N LEU A 36 -0.61 0.85 -7.39
CA LEU A 36 0.33 0.44 -6.36
C LEU A 36 -0.25 -0.73 -5.54
N HIS A 37 0.53 -1.81 -5.43
CA HIS A 37 0.18 -2.98 -4.63
C HIS A 37 1.14 -3.11 -3.45
N CYS A 38 0.61 -3.50 -2.30
CA CYS A 38 1.40 -3.91 -1.13
C CYS A 38 1.15 -5.39 -0.85
N LEU A 39 2.20 -6.18 -0.98
CA LEU A 39 2.17 -7.61 -0.73
C LEU A 39 2.74 -7.86 0.66
N LEU A 40 1.90 -8.33 1.58
CA LEU A 40 2.34 -8.77 2.90
C LEU A 40 2.46 -10.29 2.90
N ARG A 41 3.61 -10.79 3.34
CA ARG A 41 3.93 -12.21 3.39
C ARG A 41 4.43 -12.57 4.78
N GLY A 42 3.71 -13.46 5.45
CA GLY A 42 4.01 -13.90 6.80
C GLY A 42 3.16 -15.12 7.15
N PRO A 43 2.54 -15.18 8.36
CA PRO A 43 1.58 -16.22 8.74
C PRO A 43 0.42 -16.39 7.74
N ALA A 44 0.04 -15.30 7.08
CA ALA A 44 -0.89 -15.28 5.96
C ALA A 44 -0.28 -14.54 4.76
N SER A 45 -0.87 -14.71 3.58
CA SER A 45 -0.58 -13.87 2.41
C SER A 45 -1.70 -12.86 2.24
N LEU A 46 -1.38 -11.57 2.31
CA LEU A 46 -2.33 -10.49 2.13
C LEU A 46 -1.87 -9.63 0.96
N ASP A 47 -2.78 -9.31 0.05
CA ASP A 47 -2.52 -8.50 -1.13
C ASP A 47 -3.40 -7.25 -1.07
N LEU A 48 -2.78 -6.11 -0.80
CA LEU A 48 -3.46 -4.83 -0.71
C LEU A 48 -3.26 -4.06 -2.00
N THR A 49 -4.31 -3.38 -2.45
CA THR A 49 -4.26 -2.53 -3.64
C THR A 49 -4.61 -1.10 -3.23
N ALA A 50 -3.76 -0.16 -3.59
CA ALA A 50 -4.00 1.25 -3.32
C ALA A 50 -5.01 1.82 -4.31
N GLN A 51 -5.83 2.75 -3.83
CA GLN A 51 -6.62 3.64 -4.66
C GLN A 51 -5.81 4.91 -4.93
N GLY A 52 -5.77 5.35 -6.19
CA GLY A 52 -4.97 6.50 -6.59
C GLY A 52 -5.80 7.73 -6.93
N GLU A 53 -5.22 8.90 -6.70
CA GLU A 53 -5.66 10.18 -7.26
C GLU A 53 -4.42 10.95 -7.74
N ASN A 54 -4.33 11.18 -9.05
CA ASN A 54 -3.17 11.80 -9.70
C ASN A 54 -1.86 11.10 -9.31
N THR A 55 -0.95 11.77 -8.60
CA THR A 55 0.34 11.19 -8.18
C THR A 55 0.29 10.53 -6.80
N THR A 56 -0.87 10.47 -6.15
CA THR A 56 -1.00 9.98 -4.77
C THR A 56 -1.71 8.63 -4.76
N HIS A 57 -1.10 7.63 -4.14
CA HIS A 57 -1.65 6.31 -3.91
C HIS A 57 -1.99 6.17 -2.43
N ARG A 58 -3.24 5.79 -2.13
CA ARG A 58 -3.74 5.61 -0.78
C ARG A 58 -4.21 4.18 -0.56
N PHE A 59 -3.67 3.54 0.46
CA PHE A 59 -4.24 2.36 1.07
C PHE A 59 -5.20 2.81 2.17
N ASP A 60 -6.45 2.37 2.08
CA ASP A 60 -7.48 2.59 3.07
C ASP A 60 -8.10 1.22 3.40
N ILE A 61 -7.70 0.65 4.53
CA ILE A 61 -8.18 -0.65 4.98
C ILE A 61 -8.99 -0.45 6.26
N PRO A 62 -10.27 -0.86 6.27
CA PRO A 62 -11.11 -0.71 7.45
C PRO A 62 -10.65 -1.65 8.58
N ALA A 63 -10.97 -1.27 9.81
CA ALA A 63 -10.66 -2.05 11.01
C ALA A 63 -11.26 -3.47 10.98
N ALA A 64 -12.41 -3.65 10.33
CA ALA A 64 -13.04 -4.96 10.17
C ALA A 64 -12.15 -5.94 9.37
N ASP A 65 -11.45 -5.46 8.34
CA ASP A 65 -10.58 -6.28 7.51
C ASP A 65 -9.27 -6.59 8.25
N THR A 66 -8.67 -5.58 8.88
CA THR A 66 -7.42 -5.79 9.65
C THR A 66 -7.64 -6.68 10.87
N ALA A 67 -8.85 -6.72 11.44
CA ALA A 67 -9.20 -7.64 12.53
C ALA A 67 -9.12 -9.12 12.11
N GLN A 68 -9.27 -9.41 10.82
CA GLN A 68 -9.18 -10.76 10.28
C GLN A 68 -7.73 -11.19 10.01
N TRP A 69 -6.77 -10.26 10.09
CA TRP A 69 -5.38 -10.57 9.79
C TRP A 69 -4.75 -11.40 10.91
N THR A 70 -4.11 -12.49 10.54
CA THR A 70 -3.41 -13.35 11.50
C THR A 70 -2.23 -12.61 12.12
N PRO A 71 -2.07 -12.55 13.44
CA PRO A 71 -0.95 -11.88 14.06
C PRO A 71 0.38 -12.62 13.77
N GLY A 72 1.46 -11.87 13.61
CA GLY A 72 2.83 -12.38 13.45
C GLY A 72 3.71 -11.43 12.64
N ASP A 73 4.92 -11.87 12.31
CA ASP A 73 5.85 -11.09 11.52
C ASP A 73 5.55 -11.18 10.03
N TYR A 74 5.43 -10.02 9.38
CA TYR A 74 5.19 -9.92 7.95
C TYR A 74 6.34 -9.19 7.27
N LEU A 75 6.77 -9.72 6.14
CA LEU A 75 7.57 -9.01 5.16
C LEU A 75 6.62 -8.28 4.22
N TYR A 76 6.87 -6.98 4.00
CA TYR A 76 6.09 -6.19 3.05
C TYR A 76 6.92 -5.95 1.79
N GLN A 77 6.23 -5.94 0.64
CA GLN A 77 6.80 -5.55 -0.64
C GLN A 77 5.84 -4.62 -1.36
N LEU A 78 6.32 -3.42 -1.70
CA LEU A 78 5.56 -2.47 -2.53
C LEU A 78 5.90 -2.70 -4.00
N ARG A 79 4.88 -2.78 -4.85
CA ARG A 79 5.02 -2.97 -6.30
C ARG A 79 4.10 -2.02 -7.05
N ALA A 80 4.67 -1.15 -7.86
CA ALA A 80 3.91 -0.42 -8.87
C ALA A 80 3.71 -1.32 -10.08
N ALA A 81 2.46 -1.50 -10.50
CA ALA A 81 2.08 -2.23 -11.70
C ALA A 81 1.47 -1.25 -12.69
N HIS A 82 1.92 -1.30 -13.93
CA HIS A 82 1.28 -0.55 -15.01
C HIS A 82 0.02 -1.29 -15.43
N SER A 83 -1.14 -0.67 -15.20
CA SER A 83 -2.44 -1.19 -15.61
C SER A 83 -2.87 -0.36 -16.82
N PRO A 84 -2.56 -0.80 -18.06
CA PRO A 84 -2.97 -0.04 -19.23
C PRO A 84 -4.49 0.12 -19.21
N ARG A 85 -4.97 1.37 -19.29
CA ARG A 85 -6.39 1.67 -19.45
C ARG A 85 -6.94 0.83 -20.60
N PRO A 86 -8.06 0.10 -20.44
CA PRO A 86 -8.64 -0.66 -21.53
C PRO A 86 -8.95 0.30 -22.68
N SER A 87 -8.34 0.03 -23.84
CA SER A 87 -8.56 0.75 -25.08
C SER A 87 -10.00 0.48 -25.51
N ASN A 88 -10.81 1.54 -25.66
CA ASN A 88 -12.07 1.48 -26.38
C ASN A 88 -11.92 2.21 -27.71
#